data_AF-A0AAW9MUU5-F1
#
_entry.id   AF-A0AAW9MUU5-F1
#
_cell.length_a   1.000
_cell.length_b   1.000
_cell.length_c   1.000
_cell.angle_alpha   90.00
_cell.angle_beta   90.00
_cell.angle_gamma   90.00
#
_symmetry.space_group_name_H-M   'P 1'
#
loop_
_entity.id
_entity.type
_entity.pdbx_description
1 polymer ?
#
loop_
_entity_poly.entity_id
_entity_poly.type
_entity_poly.pdbx_seq_one_letter_code
_entity_poly.pdbx_strand_id
1 'polypeptide(L)'
;MNRVVSFTLSFFILIILLLTSLEINSYDLNFYNNFQEKNNISEDSGLSKEKLKEINNDFILFLKKGDTSLLDKHFNENEVKHMEDVYKLYSGGKALRLILIIFVIIILLYYLKKTNTYILFNKLSKNIFFWFFYFFSLDWLIVFEF
;
A
#
# COMPACT_ATOMS: atom_id res chain seq x y z
N MET A 1 3.14 27.36 -9.84
CA MET A 1 2.88 26.65 -8.57
C MET A 1 3.87 27.09 -7.51
N ASN A 2 3.40 27.48 -6.33
CA ASN A 2 4.28 27.91 -5.23
C ASN A 2 5.11 26.73 -4.69
N ARG A 3 6.25 27.00 -4.03
CA ARG A 3 7.18 25.96 -3.57
C ARG A 3 6.52 24.98 -2.58
N VAL A 4 5.80 25.50 -1.59
CA VAL A 4 5.08 24.68 -0.59
C VAL A 4 4.10 23.73 -1.26
N VAL A 5 3.22 24.26 -2.13
CA VAL A 5 2.23 23.43 -2.85
C VAL A 5 2.90 22.32 -3.66
N SER A 6 3.97 22.64 -4.40
CA SER A 6 4.68 21.62 -5.18
C SER A 6 5.36 20.56 -4.31
N PHE A 7 5.80 20.92 -3.12
CA PHE A 7 6.50 20.02 -2.22
C PHE A 7 5.51 19.06 -1.54
N THR A 8 4.38 19.60 -1.06
CA THR A 8 3.26 18.82 -0.51
C THR A 8 2.65 17.90 -1.55
N LEU A 9 2.45 18.38 -2.79
CA LEU A 9 1.85 17.57 -3.85
C LEU A 9 2.75 16.36 -4.21
N SER A 10 4.07 16.57 -4.28
CA SER A 10 5.02 15.48 -4.49
C SER A 10 5.00 14.45 -3.37
N PHE A 11 4.85 14.87 -2.11
CA PHE A 11 4.68 13.97 -0.99
C PHE A 11 3.40 13.13 -1.11
N PHE A 12 2.26 13.75 -1.45
CA PHE A 12 1.01 13.02 -1.65
C PHE A 12 1.09 12.00 -2.78
N ILE A 13 1.77 12.33 -3.88
CA ILE A 13 2.00 11.38 -4.98
C ILE A 13 2.75 10.14 -4.47
N LEU A 14 3.76 10.31 -3.61
CA LEU A 14 4.49 9.18 -3.02
C LEU A 14 3.61 8.32 -2.12
N ILE A 15 2.79 8.93 -1.25
CA ILE A 15 1.85 8.19 -0.40
C ILE A 15 0.83 7.42 -1.26
N ILE A 16 0.32 8.03 -2.33
CA ILE A 16 -0.58 7.34 -3.28
C ILE A 16 0.10 6.12 -3.90
N LEU A 17 1.35 6.26 -4.35
CA LEU A 17 2.12 5.16 -4.95
C LEU A 17 2.37 4.04 -3.93
N LEU A 18 2.72 4.38 -2.69
CA LEU A 18 2.89 3.42 -1.60
C LEU A 18 1.61 2.64 -1.33
N LEU A 19 0.48 3.34 -1.12
CA LEU A 19 -0.82 2.70 -0.87
C LEU A 19 -1.28 1.85 -2.06
N THR A 20 -0.94 2.26 -3.28
CA THR A 20 -1.23 1.47 -4.49
C THR A 20 -0.39 0.19 -4.55
N SER A 21 0.90 0.28 -4.23
CA SER A 21 1.78 -0.89 -4.15
C SER A 21 1.29 -1.89 -3.10
N LEU A 22 0.89 -1.40 -1.92
CA LEU A 22 0.32 -2.25 -0.87
C LEU A 22 -0.95 -2.97 -1.33
N GLU A 23 -1.88 -2.27 -1.98
CA GLU A 23 -3.09 -2.92 -2.50
C GLU A 23 -2.77 -3.99 -3.55
N ILE A 24 -1.93 -3.67 -4.54
CA ILE A 24 -1.56 -4.60 -5.61
C ILE A 24 -0.97 -5.89 -5.03
N ASN A 25 0.03 -5.75 -4.14
CA ASN A 25 0.68 -6.91 -3.53
C ASN A 25 -0.26 -7.70 -2.62
N SER A 26 -1.12 -7.02 -1.85
CA SER A 26 -2.06 -7.69 -0.94
C SER A 26 -3.10 -8.56 -1.66
N TYR A 27 -3.36 -8.29 -2.95
CA TYR A 27 -4.28 -9.08 -3.77
C TYR A 27 -3.57 -10.08 -4.69
N ASP A 28 -2.24 -10.13 -4.68
CA ASP A 28 -1.47 -11.03 -5.53
C ASP A 28 -1.28 -12.38 -4.84
N LEU A 29 -1.96 -13.42 -5.35
CA LEU A 29 -1.82 -14.78 -4.84
C LEU A 29 -0.37 -15.30 -4.99
N ASN A 30 0.35 -14.89 -6.03
CA ASN A 30 1.73 -15.32 -6.25
C ASN A 30 2.66 -14.77 -5.18
N PHE A 31 2.39 -13.55 -4.68
CA PHE A 31 3.13 -12.98 -3.55
C PHE A 31 3.05 -13.90 -2.32
N TYR A 32 1.85 -14.35 -1.95
CA TYR A 32 1.67 -15.28 -0.83
C TYR A 32 2.32 -16.64 -1.08
N ASN A 33 2.17 -17.21 -2.28
CA ASN A 33 2.78 -18.50 -2.62
C ASN A 33 4.31 -18.43 -2.51
N ASN A 34 4.93 -17.41 -3.10
CA ASN A 34 6.38 -17.20 -3.05
C ASN A 34 6.86 -16.99 -1.60
N PHE A 35 6.11 -16.24 -0.80
CA PHE A 35 6.43 -16.04 0.62
C PHE A 35 6.34 -17.36 1.41
N GLN A 36 5.31 -18.16 1.16
CA GLN A 36 5.13 -19.45 1.84
C GLN A 36 6.20 -20.47 1.48
N GLU A 37 6.60 -20.52 0.20
CA GLU A 37 7.68 -21.40 -0.26
C GLU A 37 9.04 -20.96 0.28
N LYS A 38 9.33 -19.66 0.27
CA LYS A 38 10.59 -19.12 0.79
C LYS A 38 10.78 -19.38 2.29
N ASN A 39 9.69 -19.46 3.05
CA ASN A 39 9.70 -19.63 4.50
C ASN A 39 9.25 -21.02 4.96
N ASN A 40 9.18 -22.02 4.06
CA ASN A 40 8.77 -23.41 4.37
C ASN A 40 7.48 -23.53 5.21
N ILE A 41 6.52 -22.60 5.02
CA ILE A 41 5.32 -22.49 5.87
C ILE A 41 4.50 -23.79 5.87
N SER A 42 4.44 -24.48 4.73
CA SER A 42 3.74 -25.77 4.61
C SER A 42 4.32 -26.85 5.53
N GLU A 43 5.64 -26.88 5.71
CA GLU A 43 6.33 -27.84 6.57
C GLU A 43 6.13 -27.49 8.05
N ASP A 44 6.33 -26.20 8.39
CA ASP A 44 6.23 -25.72 9.77
C ASP A 44 4.79 -25.76 10.31
N SER A 45 3.80 -25.51 9.46
CA SER A 45 2.39 -25.50 9.86
C SER A 45 1.70 -26.87 9.70
N GLY A 46 2.36 -27.84 9.07
CA GLY A 46 1.77 -29.14 8.72
C GLY A 46 0.57 -29.07 7.75
N LEU A 47 0.40 -27.94 7.04
CA LEU A 47 -0.70 -27.74 6.09
C LEU A 47 -0.23 -28.08 4.68
N SER A 48 -1.10 -28.70 3.88
CA SER A 48 -0.81 -28.92 2.46
C SER A 48 -0.77 -27.59 1.70
N LYS A 49 0.02 -27.54 0.61
CA LYS A 49 0.05 -26.38 -0.30
C LYS A 49 -1.34 -26.00 -0.83
N GLU A 50 -2.20 -27.00 -1.06
CA GLU A 50 -3.58 -26.80 -1.50
C GLU A 50 -4.42 -26.09 -0.44
N LYS A 51 -4.28 -26.49 0.82
CA LYS A 51 -4.99 -25.85 1.94
C LYS A 51 -4.52 -24.41 2.15
N LEU A 52 -3.21 -24.16 2.07
CA LEU A 52 -2.66 -22.80 2.14
C LEU A 52 -3.19 -21.91 1.01
N LYS A 53 -3.30 -22.45 -0.21
CA LYS A 53 -3.88 -21.73 -1.35
C LYS A 53 -5.36 -21.39 -1.14
N GLU A 54 -6.13 -22.30 -0.55
CA GLU A 54 -7.53 -22.04 -0.17
C GLU A 54 -7.62 -20.87 0.83
N ILE A 55 -6.83 -20.93 1.91
CA ILE A 55 -6.75 -19.88 2.93
C ILE A 55 -6.37 -18.54 2.30
N ASN A 56 -5.35 -18.51 1.45
CA ASN A 56 -4.89 -17.28 0.78
C ASN A 56 -6.00 -16.67 -0.11
N ASN A 57 -6.76 -17.48 -0.82
CA ASN A 57 -7.87 -17.00 -1.65
C ASN A 57 -8.98 -16.36 -0.80
N ASP A 58 -9.38 -17.04 0.28
CA ASP A 58 -10.39 -16.53 1.21
C ASP A 58 -9.91 -15.26 1.90
N PHE A 59 -8.62 -15.20 2.27
CA PHE A 59 -8.00 -14.00 2.84
C PHE A 59 -7.98 -12.81 1.86
N ILE A 60 -7.61 -13.02 0.60
CA ILE A 60 -7.65 -11.98 -0.43
C ILE A 60 -9.09 -11.50 -0.67
N LEU A 61 -10.06 -12.41 -0.68
CA LEU A 61 -11.48 -12.06 -0.80
C LEU A 61 -11.98 -11.27 0.42
N PHE A 62 -11.53 -11.62 1.62
CA PHE A 62 -11.79 -10.85 2.84
C PHE A 62 -11.23 -9.43 2.72
N LEU A 63 -9.97 -9.23 2.31
CA LEU A 63 -9.40 -7.89 2.15
C LEU A 63 -10.16 -7.02 1.13
N LYS A 64 -10.77 -7.65 0.13
CA LYS A 64 -11.62 -6.97 -0.87
C LYS A 64 -12.98 -6.60 -0.30
N LYS A 65 -13.65 -7.50 0.42
CA LYS A 65 -15.08 -7.38 0.79
C LYS A 65 -15.36 -7.04 2.26
N GLY A 66 -14.44 -7.36 3.16
CA GLY A 66 -14.63 -7.25 4.61
C GLY A 66 -15.54 -8.32 5.22
N ASP A 67 -15.76 -9.42 4.53
CA ASP A 67 -16.66 -10.51 4.97
C ASP A 67 -15.88 -11.51 5.83
N THR A 68 -16.09 -11.44 7.16
CA THR A 68 -15.40 -12.29 8.15
C THR A 68 -15.74 -13.77 8.04
N SER A 69 -16.88 -14.13 7.42
CA SER A 69 -17.27 -15.54 7.23
C SER A 69 -16.30 -16.35 6.37
N LEU A 70 -15.46 -15.65 5.60
CA LEU A 70 -14.35 -16.22 4.84
C LEU A 70 -13.17 -16.65 5.73
N LEU A 71 -13.02 -16.01 6.90
CA LEU A 71 -11.94 -16.27 7.84
C LEU A 71 -12.33 -17.28 8.91
N ASP A 72 -13.61 -17.31 9.33
CA ASP A 72 -14.12 -18.20 10.39
C ASP A 72 -13.86 -19.70 10.11
N LYS A 73 -13.64 -20.07 8.85
CA LYS A 73 -13.35 -21.45 8.43
C LYS A 73 -11.91 -21.88 8.71
N HIS A 74 -11.01 -20.92 8.88
CA HIS A 74 -9.56 -21.15 8.92
C HIS A 74 -8.89 -20.60 10.18
N PHE A 75 -9.53 -19.64 10.86
CA PHE A 75 -8.97 -18.90 12.00
C PHE A 75 -9.89 -18.98 13.23
N ASN A 76 -9.31 -18.80 14.41
CA ASN A 76 -10.07 -18.70 15.65
C ASN A 76 -10.68 -17.30 15.86
N GLU A 77 -11.60 -17.15 16.81
CA GLU A 77 -12.31 -15.89 17.06
C GLU A 77 -11.37 -14.70 17.35
N ASN A 78 -10.27 -14.94 18.08
CA ASN A 78 -9.30 -13.89 18.41
C ASN A 78 -8.51 -13.44 17.17
N GLU A 79 -8.13 -14.38 16.31
CA GLU A 79 -7.47 -14.11 15.04
C GLU A 79 -8.40 -13.35 14.09
N VAL A 80 -9.67 -13.77 13.97
CA VAL A 80 -10.67 -13.06 13.14
C VAL A 80 -10.85 -11.63 13.62
N LYS A 81 -10.97 -11.41 14.94
CA LYS A 81 -11.06 -10.06 15.51
C LYS A 81 -9.82 -9.21 15.23
N HIS A 82 -8.64 -9.79 15.30
CA HIS A 82 -7.41 -9.11 14.89
C HIS A 82 -7.45 -8.72 13.39
N MET A 83 -7.94 -9.61 12.53
CA MET A 83 -8.08 -9.36 11.10
C MET A 83 -9.14 -8.29 10.77
N GLU A 84 -10.18 -8.13 11.58
CA GLU A 84 -11.12 -7.00 11.45
C GLU A 84 -10.41 -5.65 11.62
N ASP A 85 -9.51 -5.54 12.59
CA ASP A 85 -8.75 -4.31 12.82
C ASP A 85 -7.75 -4.07 11.67
N VAL A 86 -7.10 -5.12 11.16
CA VAL A 86 -6.27 -5.04 9.94
C VAL A 86 -7.11 -4.56 8.75
N TYR A 87 -8.34 -5.06 8.59
CA TYR A 87 -9.24 -4.63 7.54
C TYR A 87 -9.67 -3.16 7.69
N LYS A 88 -9.92 -2.67 8.90
CA LYS A 88 -10.21 -1.24 9.15
C LYS A 88 -9.03 -0.36 8.74
N LEU A 89 -7.81 -0.73 9.11
CA LEU A 89 -6.60 0.00 8.69
C LEU A 89 -6.44 -0.02 7.17
N TYR A 90 -6.62 -1.19 6.55
CA TYR A 90 -6.50 -1.37 5.11
C TYR A 90 -7.56 -0.59 4.32
N SER A 91 -8.82 -0.67 4.73
CA SER A 91 -9.93 0.09 4.13
C SER A 91 -9.77 1.60 4.34
N GLY A 92 -9.29 2.03 5.50
CA GLY A 92 -8.89 3.41 5.75
C GLY A 92 -7.78 3.89 4.80
N GLY A 93 -6.77 3.07 4.56
CA GLY A 93 -5.73 3.33 3.56
C GLY A 93 -6.29 3.48 2.14
N LYS A 94 -7.24 2.62 1.73
CA LYS A 94 -7.94 2.74 0.43
C LYS A 94 -8.71 4.05 0.31
N ALA A 95 -9.44 4.43 1.35
CA ALA A 95 -10.20 5.69 1.38
C ALA A 95 -9.26 6.91 1.33
N LEU A 96 -8.19 6.91 2.13
CA LEU A 96 -7.17 7.96 2.14
C LEU A 96 -6.54 8.11 0.74
N ARG A 97 -6.15 7.01 0.10
CA ARG A 97 -5.60 7.04 -1.26
C ARG A 97 -6.56 7.71 -2.24
N LEU A 98 -7.85 7.35 -2.20
CA LEU A 98 -8.86 7.94 -3.09
C LEU A 98 -8.97 9.47 -2.88
N ILE A 99 -9.05 9.91 -1.62
CA ILE A 99 -9.10 11.33 -1.27
C ILE A 99 -7.86 12.07 -1.79
N LEU A 100 -6.67 11.49 -1.59
CA LEU A 100 -5.42 12.07 -2.07
C LEU A 100 -5.37 12.16 -3.59
N ILE A 101 -5.82 11.12 -4.32
CA ILE A 101 -5.88 11.13 -5.79
C ILE A 101 -6.79 12.27 -6.28
N ILE A 102 -7.99 12.40 -5.71
CA ILE A 102 -8.93 13.47 -6.08
C ILE A 102 -8.29 14.85 -5.83
N PHE A 103 -7.68 15.03 -4.66
CA PHE A 103 -7.01 16.28 -4.30
C PHE A 103 -5.86 16.62 -5.25
N VAL A 104 -5.02 15.63 -5.58
CA VAL A 104 -3.90 15.78 -6.53
C VAL A 104 -4.42 16.18 -7.91
N ILE A 105 -5.45 15.49 -8.42
CA ILE A 105 -6.04 15.78 -9.73
C ILE A 105 -6.58 17.22 -9.78
N ILE A 106 -7.35 17.65 -8.77
CA ILE A 106 -7.92 19.01 -8.73
C ILE A 106 -6.80 20.07 -8.80
N ILE A 107 -5.74 19.91 -8.00
CA ILE A 107 -4.62 20.85 -7.98
C ILE A 107 -3.85 20.83 -9.31
N LEU A 108 -3.60 19.65 -9.88
CA LEU A 108 -2.93 19.54 -11.17
C LEU A 108 -3.74 20.21 -12.27
N LEU A 109 -5.05 19.97 -12.35
CA LEU A 109 -5.93 20.61 -13.33
C LEU A 109 -5.95 22.14 -13.19
N TYR A 110 -5.95 22.66 -11.96
CA TYR A 110 -5.87 24.10 -11.71
C TYR A 110 -4.56 24.69 -12.26
N TYR A 111 -3.41 24.05 -12.00
CA TYR A 111 -2.12 24.57 -12.43
C TYR A 111 -1.81 24.33 -13.91
N LEU A 112 -2.29 23.24 -14.50
CA LEU A 112 -2.15 22.97 -15.95
C LEU A 112 -2.75 24.10 -16.80
N LYS A 113 -3.82 24.75 -16.34
CA LYS A 113 -4.41 25.92 -17.02
C LYS A 113 -3.56 27.19 -16.92
N LYS A 114 -2.67 27.28 -15.92
CA LYS A 114 -1.96 28.53 -15.55
C LYS A 114 -0.48 28.54 -15.94
N THR A 115 0.14 27.38 -16.19
CA THR A 115 1.57 27.28 -16.47
C THR A 115 1.86 26.28 -17.57
N ASN A 116 3.01 26.45 -18.23
CA ASN A 116 3.54 25.43 -19.13
C ASN A 116 3.70 24.09 -18.39
N THR A 117 3.20 23.02 -18.99
CA THR A 117 3.19 21.65 -18.47
C THR A 117 4.59 21.13 -18.18
N TYR A 118 5.58 21.49 -19.00
CA TYR A 118 6.98 21.11 -18.80
C TYR A 118 7.53 21.66 -17.48
N ILE A 119 7.25 22.94 -17.19
CA ILE A 119 7.70 23.61 -15.96
C ILE A 119 7.05 22.98 -14.73
N LEU A 120 5.76 22.63 -14.83
CA LEU A 120 5.02 21.94 -13.77
C LEU A 120 5.63 20.57 -13.46
N PHE A 121 5.83 19.75 -14.51
CA PHE A 121 6.36 18.40 -14.38
C PHE A 121 7.78 18.39 -13.83
N ASN A 122 8.67 19.26 -14.37
CA ASN A 122 10.05 19.38 -13.90
C ASN A 122 10.13 19.81 -12.42
N LYS A 123 9.18 20.61 -11.95
CA LYS A 123 9.13 21.01 -10.54
C LYS A 123 8.69 19.86 -9.63
N LEU A 124 7.68 19.09 -10.07
CA LEU A 124 7.18 17.94 -9.31
C LEU A 124 8.19 16.79 -9.26
N SER A 125 8.85 16.49 -10.39
CA SER A 125 9.84 15.42 -10.47
C SER A 125 11.02 15.68 -9.54
N LYS A 126 11.58 16.90 -9.53
CA LYS A 126 12.67 17.28 -8.61
C LYS A 126 12.31 17.07 -7.14
N ASN A 127 11.11 17.47 -6.73
CA ASN A 127 10.64 17.27 -5.36
C ASN A 127 10.38 15.79 -5.03
N ILE A 128 9.91 14.99 -6.00
CA ILE A 128 9.76 13.53 -5.83
C ILE A 128 11.13 12.89 -5.60
N PHE A 129 12.14 13.23 -6.41
CA PHE A 129 13.51 12.74 -6.22
C PHE A 129 14.07 13.13 -4.85
N PHE A 130 13.83 14.37 -4.41
CA PHE A 130 14.23 14.81 -3.07
C PHE A 130 13.62 13.93 -1.97
N TRP A 131 12.32 13.67 -2.03
CA TRP A 131 11.64 12.82 -1.03
C TRP A 131 12.13 11.38 -1.06
N PHE A 132 12.36 10.80 -2.24
CA PHE A 132 12.95 9.46 -2.36
C PHE A 132 14.32 9.39 -1.67
N PHE A 133 15.18 10.36 -1.95
CA PHE A 133 16.51 10.42 -1.31
C PHE A 133 16.40 10.63 0.20
N TYR A 134 15.46 11.47 0.65
CA TYR A 134 15.21 11.70 2.07
C TYR A 134 14.78 10.43 2.80
N PHE A 135 13.79 9.69 2.27
CA PHE A 135 13.36 8.42 2.88
C PHE A 135 14.48 7.39 2.90
N PHE A 136 15.22 7.24 1.80
CA PHE A 136 16.36 6.32 1.76
C PHE A 136 17.43 6.68 2.79
N SER A 137 17.69 7.98 3.00
CA SER A 137 18.63 8.44 4.03
C SER A 137 18.13 8.19 5.45
N LEU A 138 16.82 8.29 5.71
CA LEU A 138 16.23 7.95 7.00
C LEU A 138 16.32 6.45 7.27
N ASP A 139 15.99 5.61 6.29
CA ASP A 139 16.11 4.15 6.41
C ASP A 139 17.56 3.75 6.70
N TRP A 140 18.53 4.39 6.03
CA TRP A 140 19.95 4.18 6.29
C TRP A 140 20.33 4.53 7.74
N LEU A 141 19.83 5.64 8.29
CA LEU A 141 20.11 6.01 9.68
C LEU A 141 19.53 4.99 10.67
N ILE A 142 18.30 4.54 10.46
CA ILE A 142 17.63 3.57 11.33
C ILE A 142 18.39 2.23 11.34
N VAL A 143 18.86 1.76 10.19
CA VAL A 143 19.56 0.48 10.06
C VAL A 143 20.94 0.48 10.75
N PHE A 144 21.60 1.63 10.85
CA PHE A 144 22.93 1.75 11.47
C PHE A 144 22.90 2.20 12.94
N GLU A 145 21.73 2.58 13.48
CA GLU A 145 21.54 2.86 14.91
C GLU A 145 21.18 1.62 15.76
N PHE A 146 21.15 0.42 15.15
CA PHE A 146 21.05 -0.89 15.80
C PHE A 146 22.19 -1.82 15.37
#